data_AF-A0AAE3IWP9-F1
#
_entry.id   AF-A0AAE3IWP9-F1
#
_cell.length_a   1.000
_cell.length_b   1.000
_cell.length_c   1.000
_cell.angle_alpha   90.00
_cell.angle_beta   90.00
_cell.angle_gamma   90.00
#
_symmetry.space_group_name_H-M   'P 1'
#
loop_
_entity.id
_entity.type
_entity.pdbx_description
1 polymer ?
#
loop_
_entity_poly.entity_id
_entity_poly.type
_entity_poly.pdbx_seq_one_letter_code
_entity_poly.pdbx_strand_id
1 'polypeptide(L)'
;MIGYGLSYTAAQRKLSRETVFDFTGGSLPLNVSHSRSTGAYHFDQSGNISEVASDVPRFDHDPVTGVALGLLLETQSTNLIAHSRANTTNWIKDACNANALSLNALGEFDGVEVSSTGMIWGRLKTIFNVTAAETYAITAYYRAGTSQNARFAFSGLPGGETHFSGPVGNLSETRTQIGSVTAFDQTLLADGTTYRARFFFTPNVSGSVEFGLGPQSGTSGDSIVLLGAQAEHGNSHGSYIRTSGQVASRASDICGVAGLSGIYDVTAKYGDSSEEALAAQSVSAGYWPPLTSRHLRSLRFSPV
;
A
#
# COMPACT_ATOMS: atom_id res chain seq x y z
N MET A 1 -40.46 -41.08 -57.74
CA MET A 1 -39.53 -41.49 -56.68
C MET A 1 -38.78 -40.23 -56.27
N ILE A 2 -39.27 -39.52 -55.26
CA ILE A 2 -38.82 -38.17 -54.89
C ILE A 2 -37.75 -38.33 -53.80
N GLY A 3 -36.56 -37.80 -54.08
CA GLY A 3 -35.39 -37.89 -53.20
C GLY A 3 -35.46 -36.92 -52.03
N TYR A 4 -34.91 -37.34 -50.90
CA TYR A 4 -34.56 -36.47 -49.78
C TYR A 4 -33.07 -36.62 -49.50
N GLY A 5 -32.30 -35.66 -50.02
CA GLY A 5 -30.92 -35.44 -49.58
C GLY A 5 -30.96 -34.75 -48.22
N LEU A 6 -30.49 -35.44 -47.19
CA LEU A 6 -30.23 -34.84 -45.88
C LEU A 6 -28.93 -34.03 -45.98
N SER A 7 -29.05 -32.73 -46.13
CA SER A 7 -27.94 -31.80 -45.92
C SER A 7 -27.64 -31.70 -44.43
N TYR A 8 -26.52 -32.27 -43.99
CA TYR A 8 -25.96 -32.00 -42.68
C TYR A 8 -25.22 -30.66 -42.73
N THR A 9 -25.87 -29.56 -42.32
CA THR A 9 -25.15 -28.37 -41.91
C THR A 9 -24.49 -28.67 -40.57
N ALA A 10 -23.18 -28.85 -40.58
CA ALA A 10 -22.37 -28.85 -39.37
C ALA A 10 -22.50 -27.46 -38.73
N ALA A 11 -23.40 -27.32 -37.76
CA ALA A 11 -23.37 -26.20 -36.84
C ALA A 11 -22.02 -26.27 -36.12
N GLN A 12 -21.10 -25.37 -36.46
CA GLN A 12 -19.95 -25.06 -35.62
C GLN A 12 -20.51 -24.65 -34.27
N ARG A 13 -20.49 -25.58 -33.31
CA ARG A 13 -20.79 -25.29 -31.92
C ARG A 13 -19.64 -24.42 -31.41
N LYS A 14 -19.74 -23.10 -31.63
CA LYS A 14 -18.87 -22.09 -31.01
C LYS A 14 -18.93 -22.41 -29.51
N LEU A 15 -17.85 -22.96 -28.96
CA LEU A 15 -17.78 -23.36 -27.57
C LEU A 15 -17.95 -22.09 -26.73
N SER A 16 -19.19 -21.83 -26.31
CA SER A 16 -19.64 -20.70 -25.49
C SER A 16 -19.20 -20.87 -24.04
N ARG A 17 -17.96 -21.32 -23.82
CA ARG A 17 -17.47 -21.62 -22.49
C ARG A 17 -16.86 -20.35 -21.92
N GLU A 18 -17.51 -19.85 -20.90
CA GLU A 18 -16.97 -18.86 -19.98
C GLU A 18 -15.54 -19.27 -19.56
N THR A 19 -14.61 -18.31 -19.59
CA THR A 19 -13.25 -18.49 -19.09
C THR A 19 -13.08 -17.72 -17.80
N VAL A 20 -12.59 -18.39 -16.75
CA VAL A 20 -12.35 -17.77 -15.44
C VAL A 20 -10.88 -17.93 -15.06
N PHE A 21 -10.24 -16.82 -14.74
CA PHE A 21 -8.93 -16.75 -14.11
C PHE A 21 -9.10 -16.50 -12.62
N ASP A 22 -8.67 -17.44 -11.79
CA ASP A 22 -8.72 -17.34 -10.34
C ASP A 22 -7.33 -17.02 -9.79
N PHE A 23 -7.24 -15.97 -8.98
CA PHE A 23 -6.01 -15.48 -8.36
C PHE A 23 -5.95 -15.75 -6.86
N THR A 24 -6.92 -16.48 -6.30
CA THR A 24 -6.97 -16.80 -4.87
C THR A 24 -6.10 -18.00 -4.49
N GLY A 25 -5.65 -18.78 -5.48
CA GLY A 25 -4.78 -19.95 -5.28
C GLY A 25 -3.29 -19.63 -5.09
N GLY A 26 -2.89 -18.36 -5.02
CA GLY A 26 -1.49 -17.96 -4.79
C GLY A 26 -0.53 -18.22 -5.95
N SER A 27 -1.06 -18.45 -7.16
CA SER A 27 -0.27 -18.65 -8.37
C SER A 27 -0.96 -18.04 -9.59
N LEU A 28 -0.19 -17.64 -10.60
CA LEU A 28 -0.76 -17.12 -11.85
C LEU A 28 -1.36 -18.25 -12.69
N PRO A 29 -2.58 -18.08 -13.22
CA PRO A 29 -3.14 -19.01 -14.18
C PRO A 29 -2.30 -19.10 -15.47
N LEU A 30 -2.26 -20.29 -16.11
CA LEU A 30 -1.40 -20.62 -17.26
C LEU A 30 -1.50 -19.64 -18.46
N ASN A 31 -2.61 -18.92 -18.61
CA ASN A 31 -2.85 -17.96 -19.70
C ASN A 31 -2.86 -16.50 -19.23
N VAL A 32 -2.27 -16.22 -18.08
CA VAL A 32 -2.05 -14.87 -17.57
C VAL A 32 -0.55 -14.61 -17.52
N SER A 33 -0.14 -13.51 -18.12
CA SER A 33 1.21 -12.98 -18.02
C SER A 33 1.28 -11.90 -16.95
N HIS A 34 2.44 -11.76 -16.33
CA HIS A 34 2.80 -10.68 -15.42
C HIS A 34 4.24 -10.27 -15.70
N SER A 35 4.53 -8.99 -15.56
CA SER A 35 5.89 -8.46 -15.54
C SER A 35 5.95 -7.26 -14.60
N ARG A 36 7.11 -7.09 -13.96
CA ARG A 36 7.46 -5.92 -13.15
C ARG A 36 8.98 -5.84 -13.04
N SER A 37 9.57 -4.74 -13.49
CA SER A 37 11.03 -4.59 -13.59
C SER A 37 11.79 -4.48 -12.26
N THR A 38 11.10 -4.43 -11.12
CA THR A 38 11.70 -4.31 -9.79
C THR A 38 11.19 -5.39 -8.83
N GLY A 39 11.98 -5.70 -7.80
CA GLY A 39 11.45 -6.32 -6.59
C GLY A 39 10.33 -5.46 -5.97
N ALA A 40 9.45 -6.08 -5.20
CA ALA A 40 8.35 -5.40 -4.53
C ALA A 40 7.89 -6.18 -3.30
N TYR A 41 7.09 -5.52 -2.45
CA TYR A 41 6.64 -6.11 -1.19
C TYR A 41 5.14 -6.37 -1.22
N HIS A 42 4.69 -7.27 -0.37
CA HIS A 42 3.28 -7.52 -0.05
C HIS A 42 3.16 -8.03 1.38
N PHE A 43 1.94 -8.12 1.91
CA PHE A 43 1.67 -8.87 3.13
C PHE A 43 1.48 -10.35 2.82
N ASP A 44 2.20 -11.20 3.55
CA ASP A 44 2.00 -12.64 3.52
C ASP A 44 0.82 -13.07 4.41
N GLN A 45 0.47 -14.36 4.36
CA GLN A 45 -0.63 -14.92 5.16
C GLN A 45 -0.42 -14.76 6.68
N SER A 46 0.82 -14.58 7.13
CA SER A 46 1.15 -14.36 8.55
C SER A 46 1.09 -12.89 8.95
N GLY A 47 0.75 -11.98 8.02
CA GLY A 47 0.74 -10.54 8.25
C GLY A 47 2.12 -9.89 8.26
N ASN A 48 3.16 -10.59 7.78
CA ASN A 48 4.50 -10.02 7.62
C ASN A 48 4.64 -9.34 6.26
N ILE A 49 5.51 -8.34 6.19
CA ILE A 49 5.93 -7.72 4.95
C ILE A 49 6.97 -8.65 4.31
N SER A 50 6.64 -9.19 3.14
CA SER A 50 7.50 -10.10 2.39
C SER A 50 7.91 -9.49 1.06
N GLU A 51 9.16 -9.70 0.67
CA GLU A 51 9.72 -9.27 -0.61
C GLU A 51 9.59 -10.37 -1.67
N VAL A 52 9.19 -9.99 -2.88
CA VAL A 52 9.29 -10.84 -4.06
C VAL A 52 10.25 -10.19 -5.08
N ALA A 53 10.92 -11.04 -5.86
CA ALA A 53 11.84 -10.59 -6.89
C ALA A 53 11.12 -9.85 -8.04
N SER A 54 11.90 -9.28 -8.96
CA SER A 54 11.39 -8.78 -10.25
C SER A 54 10.68 -9.90 -11.01
N ASP A 55 9.64 -9.53 -11.76
CA ASP A 55 8.80 -10.44 -12.56
C ASP A 55 8.11 -11.56 -11.76
N VAL A 56 8.09 -11.46 -10.43
CA VAL A 56 7.31 -12.35 -9.56
C VAL A 56 5.99 -11.66 -9.17
N PRO A 57 4.83 -12.29 -9.47
CA PRO A 57 3.52 -11.77 -9.07
C PRO A 57 3.38 -11.74 -7.55
N ARG A 58 2.58 -10.79 -7.05
CA ARG A 58 2.30 -10.64 -5.62
C ARG A 58 0.89 -11.11 -5.31
N PHE A 59 0.77 -12.07 -4.39
CA PHE A 59 -0.51 -12.51 -3.85
C PHE A 59 -0.63 -12.00 -2.43
N ASP A 60 -1.42 -10.93 -2.28
CA ASP A 60 -1.45 -10.14 -1.06
C ASP A 60 -2.52 -10.65 -0.09
N HIS A 61 -2.31 -10.36 1.19
CA HIS A 61 -3.23 -10.72 2.26
C HIS A 61 -3.64 -9.49 3.03
N ASP A 62 -4.84 -9.51 3.59
CA ASP A 62 -5.27 -8.49 4.52
C ASP A 62 -4.37 -8.54 5.77
N PRO A 63 -3.62 -7.47 6.10
CA PRO A 63 -2.69 -7.48 7.23
C PRO A 63 -3.37 -7.49 8.60
N VAL A 64 -4.70 -7.41 8.66
CA VAL A 64 -5.50 -7.54 9.88
C VAL A 64 -6.04 -8.97 10.03
N THR A 65 -6.57 -9.53 8.96
CA THR A 65 -7.32 -10.80 9.01
C THR A 65 -6.56 -12.00 8.45
N GLY A 66 -5.48 -11.77 7.70
CA GLY A 66 -4.73 -12.81 6.97
C GLY A 66 -5.48 -13.39 5.78
N VAL A 67 -6.67 -12.86 5.43
CA VAL A 67 -7.47 -13.33 4.30
C VAL A 67 -6.78 -12.97 2.99
N ALA A 68 -6.71 -13.93 2.06
CA ALA A 68 -6.15 -13.71 0.73
C ALA A 68 -6.99 -12.69 -0.07
N LEU A 69 -6.34 -11.64 -0.55
CA LEU A 69 -6.95 -10.58 -1.36
C LEU A 69 -6.82 -10.82 -2.87
N GLY A 70 -6.00 -11.80 -3.27
CA GLY A 70 -5.76 -12.16 -4.67
C GLY A 70 -4.48 -11.51 -5.23
N LEU A 71 -4.43 -11.35 -6.56
CA LEU A 71 -3.30 -10.74 -7.25
C LEU A 71 -3.26 -9.23 -6.95
N LEU A 72 -2.14 -8.75 -6.44
CA LEU A 72 -1.86 -7.34 -6.20
C LEU A 72 -1.25 -6.69 -7.46
N LEU A 73 -1.92 -5.65 -7.95
CA LEU A 73 -1.55 -4.89 -9.14
C LEU A 73 -1.45 -3.41 -8.79
N GLU A 74 -0.26 -2.85 -8.90
CA GLU A 74 -0.05 -1.47 -8.52
C GLU A 74 0.73 -0.72 -9.58
N THR A 75 0.43 0.56 -9.76
CA THR A 75 1.17 1.47 -10.64
C THR A 75 2.57 1.75 -10.09
N GLN A 76 3.44 2.35 -10.90
CA GLN A 76 4.74 2.82 -10.44
C GLN A 76 4.57 3.80 -9.28
N SER A 77 5.40 3.64 -8.25
CA SER A 77 5.48 4.57 -7.13
C SER A 77 6.91 4.68 -6.62
N THR A 78 7.21 5.75 -5.88
CA THR A 78 8.52 6.00 -5.28
C THR A 78 8.33 6.37 -3.82
N ASN A 79 9.06 5.70 -2.92
CA ASN A 79 9.16 6.14 -1.54
C ASN A 79 10.19 7.27 -1.43
N LEU A 80 9.69 8.46 -1.08
CA LEU A 80 10.45 9.70 -0.97
C LEU A 80 11.26 9.80 0.33
N ILE A 81 11.02 8.91 1.29
CA ILE A 81 11.81 8.82 2.52
C ILE A 81 13.06 7.97 2.24
N ALA A 82 14.26 8.53 2.45
CA ALA A 82 15.53 7.86 2.16
C ALA A 82 15.84 6.64 3.07
N HIS A 83 15.25 6.60 4.26
CA HIS A 83 15.38 5.50 5.22
C HIS A 83 14.00 5.09 5.75
N SER A 84 13.36 4.14 5.08
CA SER A 84 12.00 3.71 5.38
C SER A 84 11.85 2.99 6.72
N ARG A 85 12.95 2.42 7.24
CA ARG A 85 13.04 1.87 8.59
C ARG A 85 13.60 2.90 9.56
N ALA A 86 12.89 3.14 10.65
CA ALA A 86 13.36 4.02 11.70
C ALA A 86 14.61 3.45 12.37
N ASN A 87 15.59 4.32 12.61
CA ASN A 87 16.82 3.98 13.31
C ASN A 87 17.41 5.24 13.96
N THR A 88 18.27 5.06 14.95
CA THR A 88 18.84 6.16 15.74
C THR A 88 19.91 6.97 15.01
N THR A 89 20.41 6.49 13.87
CA THR A 89 21.53 7.10 13.14
C THR A 89 21.06 8.06 12.05
N ASN A 90 20.03 7.65 11.29
CA ASN A 90 19.59 8.34 10.08
C ASN A 90 18.28 9.11 10.27
N TRP A 91 17.53 8.82 11.34
CA TRP A 91 16.41 9.66 11.74
C TRP A 91 16.85 10.70 12.77
N ILE A 92 16.26 11.88 12.71
CA ILE A 92 16.70 13.08 13.42
C ILE A 92 15.89 13.24 14.70
N LYS A 93 16.57 13.32 15.84
CA LYS A 93 15.93 13.59 17.14
C LYS A 93 15.52 15.05 17.23
N ASP A 94 14.32 15.30 17.76
CA ASP A 94 13.82 16.64 18.07
C ASP A 94 13.11 16.60 19.42
N ALA A 95 13.76 17.11 20.46
CA ALA A 95 13.31 17.05 21.86
C ALA A 95 12.85 15.66 22.35
N CYS A 96 13.48 14.60 21.85
CA CYS A 96 13.25 13.23 22.29
C CYS A 96 14.58 12.50 22.56
N ASN A 97 14.50 11.41 23.30
CA ASN A 97 15.52 10.36 23.26
C ASN A 97 15.11 9.29 22.24
N ALA A 98 16.08 8.54 21.72
CA ALA A 98 15.85 7.48 20.75
C ALA A 98 16.77 6.29 21.07
N ASN A 99 16.18 5.13 21.34
CA ASN A 99 16.89 3.89 21.65
C ASN A 99 16.55 2.82 20.61
N ALA A 100 17.55 2.22 19.98
CA ALA A 100 17.33 1.14 19.01
C ALA A 100 16.76 -0.10 19.71
N LEU A 101 15.84 -0.78 19.02
CA LEU A 101 15.27 -2.06 19.45
C LEU A 101 15.67 -3.17 18.47
N SER A 102 15.22 -4.40 18.71
CA SER A 102 15.44 -5.56 17.82
C SER A 102 14.16 -6.40 17.76
N LEU A 103 13.06 -5.78 17.33
CA LEU A 103 11.72 -6.37 17.41
C LEU A 103 11.41 -7.35 16.29
N ASN A 104 12.06 -7.22 15.13
CA ASN A 104 11.67 -7.90 13.88
C ASN A 104 10.15 -7.78 13.59
N ALA A 105 9.58 -6.62 13.86
CA ALA A 105 8.16 -6.35 13.71
C ALA A 105 7.76 -6.46 12.23
N LEU A 106 6.69 -7.22 11.96
CA LEU A 106 6.21 -7.53 10.60
C LEU A 106 7.28 -8.18 9.70
N GLY A 107 8.33 -8.78 10.27
CA GLY A 107 9.47 -9.33 9.52
C GLY A 107 10.39 -8.28 8.87
N GLU A 108 10.19 -6.99 9.15
CA GLU A 108 10.85 -5.89 8.45
C GLU A 108 11.54 -4.88 9.38
N PHE A 109 10.93 -4.60 10.53
CA PHE A 109 11.29 -3.44 11.34
C PHE A 109 11.89 -3.81 12.70
N ASP A 110 13.13 -3.40 12.94
CA ASP A 110 13.76 -3.52 14.26
C ASP A 110 13.12 -2.59 15.30
N GLY A 111 12.73 -1.39 14.87
CA GLY A 111 12.06 -0.38 15.69
C GLY A 111 13.01 0.51 16.52
N VAL A 112 12.48 1.65 16.93
CA VAL A 112 13.14 2.60 17.82
C VAL A 112 12.16 3.02 18.90
N GLU A 113 12.55 2.90 20.16
CA GLU A 113 11.84 3.55 21.25
C GLU A 113 12.12 5.05 21.20
N VAL A 114 11.06 5.85 21.08
CA VAL A 114 11.11 7.31 21.07
C VAL A 114 10.49 7.80 22.38
N SER A 115 11.30 8.34 23.29
CA SER A 115 10.83 8.81 24.60
C SER A 115 10.94 10.32 24.77
N SER A 116 10.00 10.88 25.52
CA SER A 116 9.90 12.31 25.75
C SER A 116 11.03 12.81 26.66
N THR A 117 11.50 14.02 26.40
CA THR A 117 12.38 14.79 27.29
C THR A 117 11.61 15.70 28.25
N GLY A 118 10.28 15.57 28.30
CA GLY A 118 9.37 16.50 28.97
C GLY A 118 8.69 17.49 28.02
N MET A 119 8.95 17.38 26.71
CA MET A 119 8.36 18.21 25.67
C MET A 119 7.29 17.41 24.91
N ILE A 120 6.03 17.86 24.98
CA ILE A 120 4.91 17.19 24.29
C ILE A 120 5.13 17.05 22.77
N TRP A 121 5.84 17.99 22.16
CA TRP A 121 6.10 18.00 20.71
C TRP A 121 7.35 17.18 20.30
N GLY A 122 8.03 16.54 21.26
CA GLY A 122 9.22 15.74 21.01
C GLY A 122 8.94 14.56 20.08
N ARG A 123 9.82 14.32 19.12
CA ARG A 123 9.62 13.31 18.05
C ARG A 123 10.94 12.91 17.38
N LEU A 124 10.94 11.72 16.79
CA LEU A 124 11.99 11.24 15.88
C LEU A 124 11.50 11.46 14.44
N LYS A 125 12.34 12.09 13.60
CA LYS A 125 11.91 12.65 12.30
C LYS A 125 12.72 12.11 11.12
N THR A 126 12.08 12.05 9.96
CA THR A 126 12.71 11.91 8.65
C THR A 126 12.40 13.14 7.80
N ILE A 127 13.10 13.30 6.68
CA ILE A 127 12.96 14.44 5.76
C ILE A 127 12.71 13.92 4.35
N PHE A 128 11.81 14.57 3.63
CA PHE A 128 11.62 14.37 2.19
C PHE A 128 11.18 15.68 1.53
N ASN A 129 11.24 15.75 0.21
CA ASN A 129 10.83 16.93 -0.54
C ASN A 129 9.38 16.83 -0.98
N VAL A 130 8.68 17.97 -0.91
CA VAL A 130 7.31 18.12 -1.37
C VAL A 130 7.16 19.31 -2.32
N THR A 131 6.07 19.30 -3.07
CA THR A 131 5.60 20.40 -3.91
C THR A 131 4.26 20.89 -3.36
N ALA A 132 4.10 22.20 -3.22
CA ALA A 132 2.85 22.79 -2.75
C ALA A 132 1.66 22.35 -3.61
N ALA A 133 0.53 22.10 -2.98
CA ALA A 133 -0.73 21.62 -3.55
C ALA A 133 -0.71 20.20 -4.16
N GLU A 134 0.43 19.54 -4.24
CA GLU A 134 0.50 18.12 -4.58
C GLU A 134 0.10 17.24 -3.39
N THR A 135 -0.45 16.06 -3.66
CA THR A 135 -0.85 15.13 -2.60
C THR A 135 0.21 14.05 -2.42
N TYR A 136 0.46 13.67 -1.16
CA TYR A 136 1.37 12.61 -0.79
C TYR A 136 0.66 11.57 0.08
N ALA A 137 0.70 10.31 -0.33
CA ALA A 137 0.22 9.17 0.44
C ALA A 137 1.29 8.78 1.48
N ILE A 138 0.94 8.90 2.76
CA ILE A 138 1.85 8.59 3.87
C ILE A 138 1.37 7.30 4.52
N THR A 139 2.29 6.35 4.69
CA THR A 139 2.07 5.15 5.51
C THR A 139 3.15 5.07 6.57
N ALA A 140 2.78 4.93 7.84
CA ALA A 140 3.72 4.73 8.94
C ALA A 140 3.32 3.53 9.80
N TYR A 141 4.32 2.88 10.36
CA TYR A 141 4.18 1.74 11.27
C TYR A 141 4.73 2.12 12.64
N TYR A 142 3.94 1.90 13.67
CA TYR A 142 4.31 2.26 15.04
C TYR A 142 3.58 1.38 16.05
N ARG A 143 4.04 1.34 17.31
CA ARG A 143 3.37 0.68 18.43
C ARG A 143 3.17 1.67 19.57
N ALA A 144 2.15 1.44 20.39
CA ALA A 144 2.07 2.11 21.69
C ALA A 144 3.33 1.82 22.51
N GLY A 145 3.77 2.83 23.27
CA GLY A 145 4.74 2.67 24.35
C GLY A 145 4.09 3.10 25.66
N THR A 146 4.87 3.60 26.61
CA THR A 146 4.34 3.99 27.93
C THR A 146 3.45 5.23 27.91
N SER A 147 3.55 6.10 26.91
CA SER A 147 2.76 7.34 26.81
C SER A 147 1.26 7.09 26.61
N GLN A 148 0.88 5.95 26.01
CA GLN A 148 -0.45 5.64 25.48
C GLN A 148 -1.02 6.66 24.46
N ASN A 149 -0.32 7.78 24.22
CA ASN A 149 -0.59 8.78 23.21
C ASN A 149 0.50 8.74 22.13
N ALA A 150 0.18 9.32 20.98
CA ALA A 150 1.13 9.58 19.92
C ALA A 150 0.88 10.93 19.26
N ARG A 151 1.89 11.42 18.54
CA ARG A 151 1.86 12.60 17.68
C ARG A 151 2.47 12.27 16.33
N PHE A 152 1.84 12.74 15.27
CA PHE A 152 2.37 12.78 13.91
C PHE A 152 2.46 14.23 13.50
N ALA A 153 3.61 14.67 13.02
CA ALA A 153 3.82 16.08 12.68
C ALA A 153 4.61 16.25 11.39
N PHE A 154 4.15 17.21 10.57
CA PHE A 154 4.90 17.80 9.49
C PHE A 154 5.41 19.17 9.93
N SER A 155 6.69 19.46 9.70
CA SER A 155 7.31 20.79 9.91
C SER A 155 8.22 21.18 8.76
N GLY A 156 8.36 22.47 8.46
CA GLY A 156 9.15 22.95 7.34
C GLY A 156 9.31 24.47 7.30
N LEU A 157 10.13 24.96 6.37
CA LEU A 157 10.35 26.40 6.15
C LEU A 157 9.17 27.03 5.38
N PRO A 158 8.81 28.30 5.65
CA PRO A 158 9.49 29.27 6.53
C PRO A 158 9.12 29.15 8.03
N GLY A 159 8.40 28.10 8.42
CA GLY A 159 7.99 27.82 9.79
C GLY A 159 6.54 27.33 9.84
N GLY A 160 6.18 26.69 10.95
CA GLY A 160 4.85 26.16 11.19
C GLY A 160 4.82 24.64 11.19
N GLU A 161 3.70 24.10 11.64
CA GLU A 161 3.52 22.67 11.81
C GLU A 161 2.06 22.26 11.56
N THR A 162 1.88 21.16 10.83
CA THR A 162 0.61 20.44 10.75
C THR A 162 0.75 19.15 11.54
N HIS A 163 -0.09 18.92 12.56
CA HIS A 163 0.01 17.73 13.40
C HIS A 163 -1.33 17.17 13.87
N PHE A 164 -1.28 15.86 14.15
CA PHE A 164 -2.35 15.03 14.68
C PHE A 164 -1.82 14.38 15.94
N SER A 165 -2.66 14.27 16.96
CA SER A 165 -2.24 13.66 18.21
C SER A 165 -3.41 13.16 19.04
N GLY A 166 -3.10 12.39 20.08
CA GLY A 166 -4.09 11.82 20.98
C GLY A 166 -3.76 10.37 21.33
N PRO A 167 -4.73 9.65 21.92
CA PRO A 167 -4.58 8.25 22.27
C PRO A 167 -4.22 7.42 21.05
N VAL A 168 -3.28 6.47 21.19
CA VAL A 168 -2.90 5.54 20.13
C VAL A 168 -4.15 4.84 19.57
N GLY A 169 -4.26 4.79 18.24
CA GLY A 169 -5.44 4.27 17.54
C GLY A 169 -6.61 5.26 17.40
N ASN A 170 -6.59 6.42 18.07
CA ASN A 170 -7.63 7.45 17.99
C ASN A 170 -7.06 8.87 18.03
N LEU A 171 -6.14 9.17 17.10
CA LEU A 171 -5.51 10.48 16.96
C LEU A 171 -6.47 11.43 16.22
N SER A 172 -6.42 12.71 16.55
CA SER A 172 -7.21 13.75 15.88
C SER A 172 -6.32 14.91 15.40
N GLU A 173 -6.77 15.61 14.36
CA GLU A 173 -6.10 16.83 13.90
C GLU A 173 -6.11 17.87 15.02
N THR A 174 -4.92 18.42 15.30
CA THR A 174 -4.73 19.39 16.37
C THR A 174 -4.29 20.74 15.81
N ARG A 175 -3.56 20.75 14.68
CA ARG A 175 -3.06 21.98 14.06
C ARG A 175 -2.80 21.78 12.56
N THR A 176 -3.08 22.82 11.78
CA THR A 176 -2.91 22.82 10.32
C THR A 176 -2.26 24.13 9.90
N GLN A 177 -0.98 24.11 9.54
CA GLN A 177 -0.24 25.32 9.13
C GLN A 177 0.56 25.16 7.85
N ILE A 178 1.15 23.98 7.62
CA ILE A 178 2.00 23.74 6.44
C ILE A 178 1.36 22.79 5.43
N GLY A 179 0.02 22.76 5.39
CA GLY A 179 -0.77 21.84 4.56
C GLY A 179 -1.86 21.15 5.35
N SER A 180 -2.77 20.49 4.64
CA SER A 180 -3.85 19.69 5.22
C SER A 180 -3.51 18.21 5.23
N VAL A 181 -4.16 17.47 6.13
CA VAL A 181 -4.20 16.02 6.09
C VAL A 181 -5.63 15.54 5.98
N THR A 182 -5.84 14.50 5.18
CA THR A 182 -7.14 13.90 4.96
C THR A 182 -7.05 12.37 5.02
N ALA A 183 -8.22 11.72 5.16
CA ALA A 183 -8.35 10.27 5.21
C ALA A 183 -7.41 9.59 6.23
N PHE A 184 -7.29 10.18 7.42
CA PHE A 184 -6.46 9.64 8.48
C PHE A 184 -7.08 8.37 9.10
N ASP A 185 -6.40 7.25 8.88
CA ASP A 185 -6.77 5.91 9.30
C ASP A 185 -5.65 5.30 10.15
N GLN A 186 -6.02 4.59 11.21
CA GLN A 186 -5.09 3.85 12.05
C GLN A 186 -5.63 2.44 12.28
N THR A 187 -5.04 1.49 11.56
CA THR A 187 -5.44 0.09 11.64
C THR A 187 -4.51 -0.66 12.59
N LEU A 188 -5.04 -1.30 13.63
CA LEU A 188 -4.29 -2.29 14.40
C LEU A 188 -4.16 -3.57 13.55
N LEU A 189 -2.92 -4.06 13.39
CA LEU A 189 -2.60 -5.20 12.54
C LEU A 189 -2.74 -6.54 13.30
N ALA A 190 -2.66 -7.64 12.56
CA ALA A 190 -2.85 -9.00 13.08
C ALA A 190 -1.90 -9.38 14.24
N ASP A 191 -0.74 -8.73 14.35
CA ASP A 191 0.21 -8.93 15.46
C ASP A 191 -0.29 -8.36 16.80
N GLY A 192 -1.45 -7.68 16.80
CA GLY A 192 -2.13 -7.16 17.99
C GLY A 192 -1.41 -6.00 18.69
N THR A 193 -0.30 -5.49 18.12
CA THR A 193 0.51 -4.43 18.76
C THR A 193 0.92 -3.32 17.79
N THR A 194 1.05 -3.63 16.51
CA THR A 194 1.46 -2.68 15.47
C THR A 194 0.25 -1.99 14.87
N TYR A 195 0.32 -0.66 14.84
CA TYR A 195 -0.59 0.19 14.11
C TYR A 195 0.03 0.56 12.77
N ARG A 196 -0.74 0.44 11.70
CA ARG A 196 -0.49 1.08 10.41
C ARG A 196 -1.32 2.35 10.34
N ALA A 197 -0.66 3.50 10.37
CA ALA A 197 -1.27 4.79 10.08
C ALA A 197 -1.19 5.07 8.58
N ARG A 198 -2.32 5.46 7.96
CA ARG A 198 -2.39 5.90 6.56
C ARG A 198 -3.17 7.20 6.47
N PHE A 199 -2.66 8.12 5.67
CA PHE A 199 -3.33 9.39 5.41
C PHE A 199 -2.74 10.05 4.15
N PHE A 200 -3.38 11.12 3.70
CA PHE A 200 -2.86 11.98 2.64
C PHE A 200 -2.40 13.30 3.24
N PHE A 201 -1.24 13.79 2.81
CA PHE A 201 -0.74 15.12 3.14
C PHE A 201 -0.68 15.98 1.88
N THR A 202 -1.28 17.17 1.94
CA THR A 202 -1.26 18.16 0.86
C THR A 202 -0.60 19.44 1.39
N PRO A 203 0.70 19.67 1.14
CA PRO A 203 1.41 20.81 1.68
C PRO A 203 0.99 22.11 1.00
N ASN A 204 1.07 23.23 1.71
CA ASN A 204 0.97 24.58 1.14
C ASN A 204 2.36 25.22 0.92
N VAL A 205 3.42 24.42 1.05
CA VAL A 205 4.83 24.80 0.86
C VAL A 205 5.50 23.84 -0.13
N SER A 206 6.57 24.30 -0.79
CA SER A 206 7.45 23.47 -1.61
C SER A 206 8.84 23.41 -1.00
N GLY A 207 9.52 22.28 -1.15
CA GLY A 207 10.87 22.06 -0.63
C GLY A 207 10.91 20.97 0.44
N SER A 208 11.89 21.06 1.32
CA SER A 208 12.15 20.05 2.34
C SER A 208 11.16 20.15 3.49
N VAL A 209 10.46 19.05 3.77
CA VAL A 209 9.55 18.91 4.91
C VAL A 209 10.01 17.74 5.78
N GLU A 210 9.99 17.98 7.09
CA GLU A 210 10.22 16.99 8.11
C GLU A 210 8.90 16.27 8.42
N PHE A 211 8.93 14.95 8.55
CA PHE A 211 7.84 14.14 9.07
C PHE A 211 8.33 13.36 10.29
N GLY A 212 7.64 13.46 11.41
CA GLY A 212 8.07 12.80 12.64
C GLY A 212 6.94 12.28 13.49
N LEU A 213 7.30 11.26 14.29
CA LEU A 213 6.42 10.63 15.25
C LEU A 213 7.02 10.72 16.66
N GLY A 214 6.17 10.92 17.66
CA GLY A 214 6.60 11.01 19.05
C GLY A 214 5.48 10.76 20.06
N PRO A 215 5.80 10.73 21.35
CA PRO A 215 4.88 10.25 22.38
C PRO A 215 3.76 11.23 22.76
N GLN A 216 3.79 12.51 22.37
CA GLN A 216 2.83 13.52 22.87
C GLN A 216 2.74 13.56 24.40
N SER A 217 3.87 13.56 25.11
CA SER A 217 3.88 13.59 26.57
C SER A 217 4.84 14.64 27.14
N GLY A 218 4.38 15.33 28.18
CA GLY A 218 5.18 16.25 28.99
C GLY A 218 5.94 15.55 30.13
N THR A 219 5.77 14.24 30.27
CA THR A 219 6.48 13.42 31.25
C THR A 219 7.74 12.86 30.60
N SER A 220 8.92 13.16 31.16
CA SER A 220 10.15 12.57 30.63
C SER A 220 10.15 11.05 30.81
N GLY A 221 10.53 10.33 29.76
CA GLY A 221 10.56 8.86 29.74
C GLY A 221 9.31 8.22 29.12
N ASP A 222 8.18 8.92 29.03
CA ASP A 222 7.01 8.42 28.31
C ASP A 222 7.35 8.20 26.83
N SER A 223 7.00 7.03 26.30
CA SER A 223 7.49 6.57 25.01
C SER A 223 6.41 6.06 24.05
N ILE A 224 6.82 5.95 22.79
CA ILE A 224 6.21 5.12 21.74
C ILE A 224 7.30 4.29 21.07
N VAL A 225 6.90 3.30 20.27
CA VAL A 225 7.83 2.62 19.36
C VAL A 225 7.54 3.05 17.92
N LEU A 226 8.53 3.62 17.26
CA LEU A 226 8.49 3.94 15.83
C LEU A 226 9.17 2.82 15.04
N LEU A 227 8.49 2.26 14.03
CA LEU A 227 9.02 1.18 13.20
C LEU A 227 9.55 1.70 11.86
N GLY A 228 8.76 2.52 11.16
CA GLY A 228 9.14 3.04 9.85
C GLY A 228 8.04 3.84 9.18
N ALA A 229 8.36 4.43 8.04
CA ALA A 229 7.42 5.18 7.23
C ALA A 229 7.79 5.16 5.73
N GLN A 230 6.80 5.42 4.90
CA GLN A 230 6.96 5.74 3.49
C GLN A 230 6.08 6.92 3.11
N ALA A 231 6.55 7.69 2.13
CA ALA A 231 5.83 8.80 1.52
C ALA A 231 5.87 8.62 0.00
N GLU A 232 4.70 8.55 -0.63
CA GLU A 232 4.55 8.34 -2.07
C GLU A 232 3.80 9.54 -2.67
N HIS A 233 4.20 10.04 -3.83
CA HIS A 233 3.44 11.10 -4.51
C HIS A 233 2.14 10.51 -5.09
N GLY A 234 1.04 11.26 -4.96
CA GLY A 234 -0.29 10.87 -5.42
C GLY A 234 -1.25 10.52 -4.28
N ASN A 235 -2.41 9.98 -4.68
CA ASN A 235 -3.58 9.74 -3.82
C ASN A 235 -3.85 8.24 -3.59
N SER A 236 -2.81 7.40 -3.67
CA SER A 236 -2.93 5.95 -3.48
C SER A 236 -1.77 5.45 -2.62
N HIS A 237 -2.08 4.82 -1.48
CA HIS A 237 -1.08 4.15 -0.65
C HIS A 237 -0.63 2.86 -1.33
N GLY A 238 0.64 2.72 -1.69
CA GLY A 238 1.21 1.49 -2.26
C GLY A 238 1.60 0.46 -1.20
N SER A 239 2.02 -0.72 -1.67
CA SER A 239 2.80 -1.66 -0.86
C SER A 239 4.04 -0.98 -0.29
N TYR A 240 4.61 -1.53 0.78
CA TYR A 240 5.89 -1.04 1.30
C TYR A 240 6.98 -1.00 0.21
N ILE A 241 7.74 0.09 0.16
CA ILE A 241 8.94 0.22 -0.67
C ILE A 241 10.11 0.50 0.27
N ARG A 242 10.97 -0.50 0.45
CA ARG A 242 12.16 -0.40 1.31
C ARG A 242 13.16 0.61 0.72
N THR A 243 13.67 1.49 1.56
CA THR A 243 14.75 2.43 1.23
C THR A 243 15.86 2.38 2.27
N SER A 244 17.11 2.55 1.81
CA SER A 244 18.30 2.49 2.66
C SER A 244 19.37 3.44 2.15
N GLY A 245 19.24 4.72 2.48
CA GLY A 245 20.19 5.77 2.13
C GLY A 245 19.73 6.68 1.01
N GLN A 246 18.82 6.21 0.14
CA GLN A 246 18.26 6.97 -0.99
C GLN A 246 16.81 6.51 -1.24
N VAL A 247 16.05 7.35 -1.95
CA VAL A 247 14.71 6.99 -2.44
C VAL A 247 14.78 5.77 -3.36
N ALA A 248 13.71 4.97 -3.37
CA ALA A 248 13.59 3.80 -4.24
C ALA A 248 12.19 3.74 -4.85
N SER A 249 12.11 3.14 -6.04
CA SER A 249 10.87 3.02 -6.81
C SER A 249 10.44 1.58 -6.95
N ARG A 250 9.13 1.35 -6.90
CA ARG A 250 8.47 0.14 -7.36
C ARG A 250 7.92 0.39 -8.75
N ALA A 251 8.23 -0.48 -9.71
CA ALA A 251 7.66 -0.39 -11.05
C ALA A 251 6.18 -0.83 -11.11
N SER A 252 5.46 -0.40 -12.15
CA SER A 252 4.09 -0.85 -12.40
C SER A 252 4.04 -2.36 -12.62
N ASP A 253 3.01 -3.01 -12.09
CA ASP A 253 2.63 -4.36 -12.51
C ASP A 253 1.95 -4.29 -13.88
N ILE A 254 2.42 -5.09 -14.84
CA ILE A 254 1.85 -5.19 -16.19
C ILE A 254 1.37 -6.62 -16.38
N CYS A 255 0.08 -6.78 -16.65
CA CYS A 255 -0.54 -8.07 -16.89
C CYS A 255 -1.18 -8.13 -18.27
N GLY A 256 -1.43 -9.35 -18.74
CA GLY A 256 -2.14 -9.59 -19.98
C GLY A 256 -2.63 -11.02 -20.08
N VAL A 257 -3.83 -11.20 -20.64
CA VAL A 257 -4.37 -12.53 -20.93
C VAL A 257 -3.90 -13.04 -22.30
N ALA A 258 -3.76 -14.36 -22.43
CA ALA A 258 -3.46 -15.04 -23.68
C ALA A 258 -4.54 -16.08 -24.01
N GLY A 259 -4.59 -16.53 -25.27
CA GLY A 259 -5.53 -17.57 -25.70
C GLY A 259 -6.99 -17.13 -25.80
N LEU A 260 -7.29 -15.84 -25.61
CA LEU A 260 -8.62 -15.24 -25.82
C LEU A 260 -8.57 -14.23 -26.97
N SER A 261 -9.59 -14.27 -27.82
CA SER A 261 -9.79 -13.30 -28.90
C SER A 261 -11.28 -13.14 -29.18
N GLY A 262 -11.74 -11.91 -29.40
CA GLY A 262 -13.14 -11.59 -29.72
C GLY A 262 -13.77 -10.61 -28.74
N ILE A 263 -15.10 -10.53 -28.76
CA ILE A 263 -15.86 -9.65 -27.87
C ILE A 263 -16.32 -10.44 -26.64
N TYR A 264 -16.05 -9.91 -25.45
CA TYR A 264 -16.43 -10.52 -24.18
C TYR A 264 -17.04 -9.50 -23.25
N ASP A 265 -18.04 -9.91 -22.49
CA ASP A 265 -18.36 -9.27 -21.22
C ASP A 265 -17.33 -9.76 -20.20
N VAL A 266 -16.66 -8.83 -19.52
CA VAL A 266 -15.62 -9.11 -18.52
C VAL A 266 -16.14 -8.76 -17.14
N THR A 267 -15.99 -9.66 -16.18
CA THR A 267 -16.29 -9.37 -14.77
C THR A 267 -15.01 -9.52 -13.94
N ALA A 268 -14.60 -8.43 -13.29
CA ALA A 268 -13.55 -8.44 -12.28
C ALA A 268 -14.17 -8.59 -10.89
N LYS A 269 -13.62 -9.48 -10.08
CA LYS A 269 -13.96 -9.61 -8.66
C LYS A 269 -12.76 -9.23 -7.81
N TYR A 270 -12.98 -8.35 -6.85
CA TYR A 270 -11.91 -7.74 -6.07
C TYR A 270 -11.73 -8.36 -4.68
N GLY A 271 -10.64 -7.99 -4.01
CA GLY A 271 -10.25 -8.45 -2.67
C GLY A 271 -11.33 -8.20 -1.61
N ASP A 272 -12.05 -7.08 -1.72
CA ASP A 272 -13.18 -6.72 -0.86
C ASP A 272 -14.51 -7.39 -1.26
N SER A 273 -14.46 -8.33 -2.20
CA SER A 273 -15.60 -9.04 -2.80
C SER A 273 -16.53 -8.19 -3.66
N SER A 274 -16.22 -6.92 -3.91
CA SER A 274 -16.93 -6.13 -4.93
C SER A 274 -16.67 -6.69 -6.33
N GLU A 275 -17.59 -6.42 -7.25
CA GLU A 275 -17.52 -6.86 -8.64
C GLU A 275 -17.70 -5.66 -9.58
N GLU A 276 -16.93 -5.65 -10.66
CA GLU A 276 -17.03 -4.68 -11.75
C GLU A 276 -17.28 -5.42 -13.07
N ALA A 277 -18.34 -5.00 -13.79
CA ALA A 277 -18.71 -5.57 -15.06
C ALA A 277 -18.37 -4.58 -16.20
N LEU A 278 -17.62 -5.07 -17.19
CA LEU A 278 -17.22 -4.35 -18.39
C LEU A 278 -17.84 -5.03 -19.59
N ALA A 279 -18.83 -4.40 -20.20
CA ALA A 279 -19.56 -4.99 -21.33
C ALA A 279 -18.78 -4.89 -22.64
N ALA A 280 -18.97 -5.87 -23.53
CA ALA A 280 -18.53 -5.87 -24.93
C ALA A 280 -17.07 -5.42 -25.16
N GLN A 281 -16.15 -5.91 -24.32
CA GLN A 281 -14.73 -5.64 -24.42
C GLN A 281 -14.11 -6.37 -25.62
N SER A 282 -13.33 -5.65 -26.42
CA SER A 282 -12.51 -6.26 -27.47
C SER A 282 -11.26 -6.87 -26.84
N VAL A 283 -11.23 -8.20 -26.73
CA VAL A 283 -10.17 -8.97 -26.11
C VAL A 283 -9.26 -9.55 -27.20
N SER A 284 -7.97 -9.42 -26.99
CA SER A 284 -6.91 -10.04 -27.78
C SER A 284 -5.74 -10.41 -26.86
N ALA A 285 -4.70 -11.05 -27.40
CA ALA A 285 -3.50 -11.38 -26.64
C ALA A 285 -2.87 -10.11 -26.03
N GLY A 286 -2.59 -10.15 -24.73
CA GLY A 286 -2.08 -9.01 -23.96
C GLY A 286 -3.18 -8.11 -23.38
N TYR A 287 -4.45 -8.37 -23.65
CA TYR A 287 -5.54 -7.60 -23.04
C TYR A 287 -5.50 -7.70 -21.52
N TRP A 288 -5.71 -6.56 -20.86
CA TRP A 288 -6.00 -6.49 -19.43
C TRP A 288 -7.09 -5.44 -19.21
N PRO A 289 -8.14 -5.75 -18.44
CA PRO A 289 -9.22 -4.79 -18.21
C PRO A 289 -8.71 -3.60 -17.39
N PRO A 290 -9.28 -2.39 -17.59
CA PRO A 290 -9.13 -1.33 -16.61
C PRO A 290 -9.76 -1.80 -15.29
N LEU A 291 -9.01 -1.70 -14.19
CA LEU A 291 -9.46 -2.13 -12.87
C LEU A 291 -9.67 -0.91 -11.97
N THR A 292 -10.73 -0.94 -11.18
CA THR A 292 -11.03 0.08 -10.16
C THR A 292 -10.43 -0.23 -8.79
N SER A 293 -9.91 -1.46 -8.60
CA SER A 293 -9.20 -1.89 -7.41
C SER A 293 -7.94 -2.68 -7.76
N ARG A 294 -6.94 -2.58 -6.89
CA ARG A 294 -5.62 -3.21 -7.06
C ARG A 294 -5.55 -4.67 -6.65
N HIS A 295 -6.54 -5.17 -5.92
CA HIS A 295 -6.57 -6.54 -5.41
C HIS A 295 -7.59 -7.34 -6.21
N LEU A 296 -7.11 -8.20 -7.10
CA LEU A 296 -7.94 -8.94 -8.04
C LEU A 296 -8.05 -10.41 -7.61
N ARG A 297 -9.25 -10.87 -7.28
CA ARG A 297 -9.52 -12.28 -6.94
C ARG A 297 -9.83 -13.12 -8.16
N SER A 298 -10.57 -12.59 -9.12
CA SER A 298 -10.82 -13.31 -10.37
C SER A 298 -11.17 -12.39 -11.54
N LEU A 299 -10.90 -12.88 -12.76
CA LEU A 299 -11.45 -12.34 -14.00
C LEU A 299 -12.29 -13.39 -14.71
N ARG A 300 -13.52 -13.04 -15.05
CA ARG A 300 -14.44 -13.85 -15.85
C ARG A 300 -14.60 -13.22 -17.22
N PHE A 301 -14.53 -14.03 -18.26
CA PHE A 301 -14.74 -13.66 -19.66
C PHE A 301 -15.90 -14.46 -20.23
N SER A 302 -16.99 -13.77 -20.55
CA SER A 302 -18.21 -14.34 -21.13
C SER A 302 -18.31 -13.90 -22.60
N PRO A 303 -18.25 -14.83 -23.57
CA PRO A 303 -18.36 -14.46 -24.99
C PRO A 303 -19.70 -13.76 -25.30
N VAL A 304 -19.64 -12.70 -26.10
CA VAL A 304 -20.81 -11.99 -26.65
C VAL A 304 -21.16 -12.51 -28.05
#